data_AF-A0A8S3EZ63-F1
#
_entry.id   AF-A0A8S3EZ63-F1
#
_cell.length_a   1.000
_cell.length_b   1.000
_cell.length_c   1.000
_cell.angle_alpha   90.00
_cell.angle_beta   90.00
_cell.angle_gamma   90.00
#
_symmetry.space_group_name_H-M   'P 1'
#
loop_
_entity.id
_entity.type
_entity.pdbx_description
1 polymer ?
#
loop_
_entity_poly.entity_id
_entity_poly.type
_entity_poly.pdbx_seq_one_letter_code
_entity_poly.pdbx_strand_id
1 'polypeptide(L)'
;MVTCFGKPPHIKVCTEGHLILEYTFDDLMRIKSWHFAIKQFRELIPRSIVAIPTDNPSYLDQLSKNLTRSGLTSVMLNFLRLCEILEPMQELMSRHKTTTFSPRDCMKTILHQRWSKTCS
;
A
#
# COMPACT_ATOMS: atom_id res chain seq x y z
N MET A 1 -7.78 -8.02 7.56
CA MET A 1 -8.17 -7.56 6.22
C MET A 1 -8.47 -8.78 5.35
N VAL A 2 -9.55 -8.76 4.57
CA VAL A 2 -9.90 -9.85 3.65
C VAL A 2 -10.06 -9.28 2.24
N THR A 3 -9.39 -9.87 1.27
CA THR A 3 -9.41 -9.46 -0.14
C THR A 3 -9.78 -10.64 -1.02
N CYS A 4 -10.75 -10.44 -1.91
CA CYS A 4 -11.20 -11.45 -2.87
C CYS A 4 -10.75 -11.04 -4.27
N PHE A 5 -10.00 -11.90 -4.96
CA PHE A 5 -9.59 -11.67 -6.33
C PHE A 5 -10.66 -12.22 -7.28
N GLY A 6 -11.25 -11.36 -8.11
CA GLY A 6 -12.42 -11.67 -8.95
C GLY A 6 -12.13 -12.31 -10.30
N LYS A 7 -10.86 -12.53 -10.68
CA LYS A 7 -10.50 -13.29 -11.88
C LYS A 7 -10.19 -14.73 -11.48
N PRO A 8 -10.54 -15.75 -12.28
CA PRO A 8 -10.05 -17.10 -12.05
C PRO A 8 -8.51 -17.09 -11.97
N PRO A 9 -7.89 -17.71 -10.94
CA PRO A 9 -8.51 -18.39 -9.81
C PRO A 9 -9.04 -17.41 -8.75
N HIS A 10 -10.29 -17.58 -8.31
CA HIS A 10 -10.93 -16.72 -7.30
C HIS A 10 -10.27 -16.88 -5.92
N ILE A 11 -9.07 -16.34 -5.75
CA ILE A 11 -8.26 -16.46 -4.54
C ILE A 11 -8.79 -15.51 -3.49
N LYS A 12 -8.89 -16.00 -2.26
CA LYS A 12 -9.19 -15.17 -1.08
C LYS A 12 -7.93 -15.02 -0.24
N VAL A 13 -7.52 -13.78 0.02
CA VAL A 13 -6.38 -13.48 0.90
C VAL A 13 -6.89 -12.95 2.22
N CYS A 14 -6.49 -13.62 3.30
CA CYS A 14 -6.79 -13.26 4.68
C CYS A 14 -5.52 -12.74 5.33
N THR A 15 -5.46 -11.44 5.59
CA THR A 15 -4.32 -10.77 6.23
C THR A 15 -4.66 -10.43 7.66
N GLU A 16 -3.93 -10.99 8.61
CA GLU A 16 -4.12 -10.83 10.05
C GLU A 16 -3.10 -9.85 10.62
N GLY A 17 -3.51 -9.06 11.60
CA GLY A 17 -2.70 -7.99 12.14
C GLY A 17 -3.39 -7.22 13.26
N HIS A 18 -2.70 -6.22 13.78
CA HIS A 18 -3.22 -5.31 14.78
C HIS A 18 -3.72 -4.02 14.11
N LEU A 19 -5.00 -3.70 14.29
CA LEU A 19 -5.62 -2.50 13.73
C LEU A 19 -5.84 -1.48 14.85
N ILE A 20 -5.24 -0.29 14.71
CA ILE A 20 -5.43 0.85 15.59
C ILE A 20 -6.16 1.93 14.80
N LEU A 21 -7.28 2.39 15.35
CA LEU A 21 -8.08 3.47 14.77
C LEU A 21 -8.17 4.61 15.78
N GLU A 22 -7.88 5.82 15.32
CA GLU A 22 -8.25 7.03 16.07
C GLU A 22 -9.39 7.71 15.35
N TYR A 23 -10.35 8.20 16.13
CA TYR A 23 -11.52 8.91 15.61
C TYR A 23 -11.48 10.37 16.04
N THR A 24 -12.02 11.25 15.20
CA THR A 24 -12.35 12.61 15.62
C THR A 24 -13.52 12.57 16.59
N PHE A 25 -13.46 13.41 17.62
CA PHE A 25 -14.58 13.61 18.53
C PHE A 25 -15.50 14.71 17.95
N ASP A 26 -16.19 14.35 16.88
CA ASP A 26 -17.21 15.16 16.21
C ASP A 26 -18.44 14.28 15.90
N ASP A 27 -19.56 14.90 15.51
CA ASP A 27 -20.83 14.19 15.24
C ASP A 27 -20.72 13.13 14.14
N LEU A 28 -19.70 13.25 13.28
CA LEU A 28 -19.46 12.34 12.15
C LEU A 28 -18.54 11.17 12.51
N MET A 29 -17.86 11.21 13.68
CA MET A 29 -16.87 10.22 14.14
C MET A 29 -15.96 9.71 13.02
N ARG A 30 -15.28 10.63 12.33
CA ARG A 30 -14.44 10.28 11.19
C ARG A 30 -13.13 9.64 11.65
N ILE A 31 -12.61 8.71 10.85
CA ILE A 31 -11.29 8.11 11.11
C ILE A 31 -10.23 9.20 10.90
N LYS A 32 -9.54 9.56 11.98
CA LYS A 32 -8.40 10.49 12.01
C LYS A 32 -7.09 9.79 11.69
N SER A 33 -6.91 8.59 12.23
CA SER A 33 -5.72 7.76 12.02
C SER A 33 -6.12 6.31 11.81
N TRP A 34 -5.45 5.65 10.87
CA TRP A 34 -5.63 4.25 10.54
C TRP A 34 -4.26 3.59 10.47
N HIS A 35 -3.96 2.71 11.42
CA HIS A 35 -2.69 1.99 11.46
C HIS A 35 -2.93 0.49 11.53
N PHE A 36 -2.44 -0.25 10.52
CA PHE A 36 -2.59 -1.70 10.45
C PHE A 36 -1.22 -2.38 10.39
N ALA A 37 -0.82 -3.00 11.51
CA ALA A 37 0.42 -3.76 11.62
C ALA A 37 0.17 -5.24 11.28
N ILE A 38 0.62 -5.66 10.09
CA ILE A 38 0.44 -7.02 9.58
C ILE A 38 1.33 -8.01 10.36
N LYS A 39 0.75 -9.12 10.81
CA LYS A 39 1.45 -10.21 11.49
C LYS A 39 1.63 -11.44 10.61
N GLN A 40 0.56 -11.88 9.94
CA GLN A 40 0.57 -13.05 9.06
C GLN A 40 -0.51 -12.93 7.98
N PHE A 41 -0.42 -13.76 6.94
CA PHE A 41 -1.44 -13.83 5.90
C PHE A 41 -1.60 -15.26 5.38
N ARG A 42 -2.77 -15.54 4.81
CA ARG A 42 -3.11 -16.83 4.19
C ARG A 42 -3.81 -16.60 2.87
N GLU A 43 -3.42 -17.36 1.85
CA GLU A 43 -4.09 -17.38 0.54
C GLU A 43 -4.92 -18.66 0.43
N LEU A 44 -6.21 -18.52 0.15
CA LEU A 44 -7.17 -19.60 0.07
C LEU A 44 -7.58 -19.77 -1.39
N ILE A 45 -7.33 -20.97 -1.92
CA ILE A 45 -7.67 -21.35 -3.29
C ILE A 45 -8.98 -22.15 -3.28
N PRO A 46 -9.95 -21.84 -4.16
CA PRO A 46 -11.18 -22.63 -4.27
C PRO A 46 -10.89 -24.09 -4.61
N ARG A 47 -11.56 -25.02 -3.90
CA ARG A 47 -11.42 -26.46 -4.17
C ARG A 47 -11.79 -26.86 -5.60
N SER A 48 -12.73 -26.15 -6.23
CA SER A 48 -13.14 -26.40 -7.61
C SER A 48 -12.00 -26.26 -8.62
N ILE A 49 -10.98 -25.44 -8.31
CA ILE A 49 -9.81 -25.22 -9.17
C ILE A 49 -8.75 -26.31 -8.95
N VAL A 50 -8.62 -26.79 -7.71
CA VAL A 50 -7.71 -27.87 -7.35
C VAL A 50 -8.24 -29.23 -7.83
N ALA A 51 -9.57 -29.40 -7.89
CA ALA A 51 -10.23 -30.65 -8.30
C ALA A 51 -10.26 -30.86 -9.83
N ILE A 52 -9.77 -29.91 -10.63
CA ILE A 52 -9.67 -30.09 -12.08
C ILE A 52 -8.63 -31.17 -12.35
N PRO A 53 -8.98 -32.28 -13.03
CA PRO A 53 -8.00 -33.28 -13.45
C PRO A 53 -7.04 -32.60 -14.43
N THR A 54 -5.89 -32.18 -13.94
CA THR A 54 -4.85 -31.62 -14.80
C THR A 54 -3.82 -32.71 -15.06
N ASP A 55 -3.70 -33.12 -16.33
CA ASP A 55 -2.61 -33.96 -16.84
C ASP A 55 -1.23 -33.24 -16.75
N ASN A 56 -1.22 -31.99 -16.27
CA ASN A 56 -0.06 -31.10 -16.19
C ASN A 56 0.34 -30.83 -14.74
N PRO A 57 1.32 -31.57 -14.17
CA PRO A 57 1.82 -31.34 -12.81
C PRO A 57 2.37 -29.92 -12.60
N SER A 58 2.77 -29.23 -13.68
CA SER A 58 3.25 -27.84 -13.67
C SER A 58 2.18 -26.82 -13.26
N TYR A 59 0.89 -27.12 -13.38
CA TYR A 59 -0.19 -26.20 -13.00
C TYR A 59 -0.35 -26.10 -11.47
N LEU A 60 -0.25 -27.24 -10.77
CA LEU A 60 -0.32 -27.26 -9.30
C LEU A 60 0.88 -26.55 -8.67
N ASP A 61 2.06 -26.66 -9.26
CA ASP A 61 3.26 -25.92 -8.87
C ASP A 61 3.14 -24.39 -9.07
N GLN A 62 2.29 -23.95 -10.00
CA GLN A 62 1.99 -22.52 -10.14
C GLN A 62 0.99 -22.05 -9.08
N LEU A 63 -0.01 -22.88 -8.74
CA LEU A 63 -1.00 -22.57 -7.72
C LEU A 63 -0.41 -22.54 -6.30
N SER A 64 0.68 -23.27 -6.04
CA SER A 64 1.36 -23.26 -4.74
C SER A 64 2.16 -21.98 -4.47
N LYS A 65 2.38 -21.15 -5.48
CA LYS A 65 3.09 -19.88 -5.35
C LYS A 65 2.15 -18.80 -4.86
N ASN A 66 2.57 -18.10 -3.80
CA ASN A 66 1.83 -16.96 -3.27
C ASN A 66 1.71 -15.85 -4.32
N LEU A 67 0.50 -15.30 -4.45
CA LEU A 67 0.19 -14.13 -5.26
C LEU A 67 0.66 -12.84 -4.59
N THR A 68 0.61 -12.80 -3.27
CA THR A 68 0.85 -11.62 -2.45
C THR A 68 2.18 -11.68 -1.70
N ARG A 69 2.68 -10.51 -1.30
CA ARG A 69 3.80 -10.37 -0.36
C ARG A 69 3.28 -9.67 0.88
N SER A 70 3.41 -10.32 2.03
CA SER A 70 2.85 -9.85 3.30
C SER A 70 1.34 -9.61 3.24
N GLY A 71 0.59 -10.41 2.47
CA GLY A 71 -0.85 -10.27 2.31
C GLY A 71 -1.29 -9.06 1.46
N LEU A 72 -0.34 -8.39 0.79
CA LEU A 72 -0.58 -7.28 -0.13
C LEU A 72 -0.14 -7.62 -1.55
N THR A 73 -0.86 -7.14 -2.55
CA THR A 73 -0.47 -7.33 -3.95
C THR A 73 0.75 -6.49 -4.30
N SER A 74 1.48 -6.91 -5.33
CA SER A 74 2.59 -6.12 -5.89
C SER A 74 2.14 -4.70 -6.27
N VAL A 75 0.94 -4.57 -6.86
CA VAL A 75 0.36 -3.27 -7.24
C VAL A 75 0.19 -2.37 -6.02
N MET A 76 -0.37 -2.89 -4.93
CA MET A 76 -0.58 -2.14 -3.70
C MET A 76 0.76 -1.73 -3.04
N LEU A 77 1.72 -2.65 -2.99
CA LEU A 77 3.06 -2.34 -2.45
C LEU A 77 3.78 -1.27 -3.26
N ASN A 78 3.72 -1.35 -4.58
CA ASN A 78 4.34 -0.36 -5.45
C ASN A 78 3.63 1.00 -5.35
N PHE A 79 2.32 1.00 -5.20
CA PHE A 79 1.56 2.22 -4.94
C PHE A 79 2.00 2.89 -3.62
N LEU A 80 2.09 2.13 -2.52
CA LEU A 80 2.53 2.67 -1.23
C LEU A 80 3.96 3.23 -1.28
N ARG A 81 4.88 2.55 -1.97
CA ARG A 81 6.25 3.04 -2.20
C ARG A 81 6.27 4.35 -2.99
N LEU A 82 5.39 4.50 -3.98
CA LEU A 82 5.25 5.76 -4.71
C LEU A 82 4.68 6.87 -3.82
N CYS A 83 3.70 6.58 -2.97
CA CYS A 83 3.15 7.54 -2.02
C CYS A 83 4.24 8.08 -1.08
N GLU A 84 5.11 7.23 -0.55
CA GLU A 84 6.21 7.65 0.33
C GLU A 84 7.14 8.69 -0.34
N ILE A 85 7.39 8.54 -1.64
CA ILE A 85 8.22 9.48 -2.41
C ILE A 85 7.43 10.75 -2.75
N LEU A 86 6.18 10.61 -3.17
CA LEU A 86 5.38 11.72 -3.70
C LEU A 86 4.74 12.59 -2.62
N GLU A 87 4.50 12.05 -1.42
CA GLU A 87 3.95 12.79 -0.29
C GLU A 87 4.78 14.04 0.08
N PRO A 88 6.11 13.94 0.34
CA PRO A 88 6.91 15.14 0.61
C PRO A 88 7.02 16.06 -0.61
N MET A 89 6.82 15.55 -1.84
CA MET A 89 6.83 16.37 -3.05
C MET A 89 5.61 17.31 -3.14
N GLN A 90 4.56 17.11 -2.34
CA GLN A 90 3.40 17.99 -2.32
C GLN A 90 3.77 19.42 -1.88
N GLU A 91 4.66 19.59 -0.89
CA GLU A 91 5.15 20.91 -0.49
C GLU A 91 5.90 21.60 -1.64
N LEU A 92 6.77 20.84 -2.32
CA LEU A 92 7.51 21.31 -3.49
C LEU A 92 6.57 21.74 -4.62
N MET A 93 5.58 20.90 -4.93
CA MET A 93 4.58 21.21 -5.96
C MET A 93 3.76 22.44 -5.60
N SER A 94 3.36 22.59 -4.34
CA SER A 94 2.65 23.79 -3.87
C SER A 94 3.49 25.05 -4.09
N ARG A 95 4.78 25.02 -3.74
CA ARG A 95 5.67 26.17 -3.95
C ARG A 95 5.93 26.47 -5.42
N HIS A 96 6.11 25.44 -6.24
CA HIS A 96 6.32 25.60 -7.68
C HIS A 96 5.09 26.19 -8.37
N LYS A 97 3.87 25.92 -7.89
CA LYS A 97 2.66 26.58 -8.42
C LYS A 97 2.62 28.08 -8.11
N THR A 98 3.27 28.52 -7.03
CA THR A 98 3.25 29.92 -6.58
C THR A 98 4.49 30.72 -6.98
N THR A 99 5.57 30.04 -7.40
CA THR A 99 6.86 30.66 -7.75
C THR A 99 7.22 30.28 -9.18
N THR A 100 7.92 31.16 -9.90
CA THR A 100 8.41 30.88 -11.26
C THR A 100 9.70 30.04 -11.27
N PHE A 101 10.16 29.59 -10.10
CA PHE A 101 11.38 28.79 -9.96
C PHE A 101 11.20 27.39 -10.53
N SER A 102 12.30 26.80 -11.00
CA SER A 102 12.29 25.40 -11.41
C SER A 102 11.98 24.48 -10.22
N PRO A 103 11.37 23.30 -10.44
CA PRO A 103 11.14 22.32 -9.37
C PRO A 103 12.41 21.99 -8.56
N ARG A 104 13.57 21.97 -9.23
CA ARG A 104 14.87 21.72 -8.60
C ARG A 104 15.27 22.83 -7.63
N ASP A 105 15.02 24.08 -7.99
CA ASP A 105 15.38 25.21 -7.12
C ASP A 105 14.40 25.33 -5.95
N CYS A 106 13.10 25.08 -6.17
CA CYS A 106 12.12 24.91 -5.08
C CYS A 106 12.58 23.87 -4.05
N MET A 107 13.11 22.73 -4.51
CA MET A 107 13.64 21.68 -3.66
C MET A 107 14.80 22.17 -2.80
N LYS A 108 15.79 22.84 -3.40
CA LYS A 108 16.95 23.39 -2.67
C LYS A 108 16.51 24.36 -1.58
N THR A 109 15.57 25.26 -1.88
CA THR A 109 15.04 26.22 -0.90
C THR A 109 14.30 25.52 0.24
N ILE A 110 13.47 24.52 -0.03
CA ILE A 110 12.79 23.73 1.02
C ILE A 110 13.81 23.05 1.92
N LEU A 111 14.82 22.38 1.34
CA LEU A 111 15.85 21.68 2.10
C LEU A 111 16.64 22.64 2.99
N HIS A 112 17.06 23.79 2.45
CA HIS A 112 17.76 24.81 3.23
C HIS A 112 16.90 25.32 4.39
N GLN A 113 15.62 25.61 4.14
CA GLN A 113 14.71 26.09 5.21
C GLN A 113 14.46 25.04 6.28
N ARG A 114 14.30 23.76 5.91
CA ARG A 114 14.16 22.66 6.89
C ARG A 114 15.42 22.53 7.73
N TRP A 115 16.60 22.58 7.10
CA TRP A 115 17.88 22.54 7.81
C TRP A 115 18.03 23.69 8.81
N SER A 116 17.80 24.94 8.39
CA SER A 116 17.89 26.10 9.29
C SER A 116 16.96 25.97 10.51
N LYS A 117 15.75 25.42 10.32
CA LYS A 117 14.81 25.16 11.43
C LYS A 117 15.29 24.07 12.38
N THR A 118 16.00 23.05 11.90
CA THR A 118 16.56 21.99 12.75
C THR A 118 17.77 22.46 13.55
N CYS A 119 18.50 23.46 13.06
CA CYS A 119 19.67 24.02 13.74
C CYS A 119 19.34 25.15 14.74
N SER A 120 18.08 25.61 14.79
CA SER A 120 17.59 26.63 15.73
C SER A 120 16.91 25.97 16.92
#